data_AF-A0A7S2ILD3-F1
#
_entry.id   AF-A0A7S2ILD3-F1
#
_cell.length_a   1.000
_cell.length_b   1.000
_cell.length_c   1.000
_cell.angle_alpha   90.00
_cell.angle_beta   90.00
_cell.angle_gamma   90.00
#
_symmetry.space_group_name_H-M   'P 1'
#
loop_
_entity.id
_entity.type
_entity.pdbx_description
1 polymer ?
#
loop_
_entity_poly.entity_id
_entity_poly.type
_entity_poly.pdbx_seq_one_letter_code
_entity_poly.pdbx_strand_id
1 'polypeptide(L)'
;ATAVSEQEGRLRALYRRRLSVPLVDLEVAHKRYRSFLLGNPSSSGGGGAAGGADAEARALRSAYESALRDAGKRRKLEKRMAVRRAAGAVTGPWSTGGSGTWALWAEYLELEGVANPWRTRVIYERMVCPGETNATAEALYGCPWVWARYLNFLWAQLPSPLLLTEVSARATSRCPGCTALWV
;
A
#
# COMPACT_ATOMS: atom_id res chain seq x y z
N ALA A 1 -12.57 -22.34 -30.02
CA ALA A 1 -13.42 -21.60 -29.05
C ALA A 1 -12.81 -21.51 -27.64
N THR A 2 -11.93 -22.43 -27.23
CA THR A 2 -11.34 -22.50 -25.88
C THR A 2 -10.35 -21.37 -25.55
N ALA A 3 -9.40 -21.07 -26.45
CA ALA A 3 -8.36 -20.06 -26.20
C ALA A 3 -8.92 -18.63 -25.94
N VAL A 4 -9.98 -18.24 -26.65
CA VAL A 4 -10.63 -16.93 -26.48
C VAL A 4 -11.33 -16.84 -25.13
N SER A 5 -12.04 -17.90 -24.72
CA SER A 5 -12.72 -17.98 -23.43
C SER A 5 -11.72 -17.97 -22.25
N GLU A 6 -10.60 -18.70 -22.38
CA GLU A 6 -9.52 -18.68 -21.39
C GLU A 6 -8.87 -17.30 -21.25
N GLN A 7 -8.60 -16.64 -22.37
CA GLN A 7 -8.04 -15.29 -22.37
C GLN A 7 -9.00 -14.29 -21.73
N GLU A 8 -10.30 -14.42 -22.00
CA GLU A 8 -11.33 -13.59 -21.37
C GLU A 8 -11.39 -13.81 -19.85
N GLY A 9 -11.33 -15.06 -19.39
CA GLY A 9 -11.25 -15.40 -17.97
C GLY A 9 -10.03 -14.79 -17.27
N ARG A 10 -8.86 -14.83 -17.92
CA ARG A 10 -7.63 -14.20 -17.41
C ARG A 10 -7.77 -12.67 -17.31
N LEU A 11 -8.35 -12.03 -18.32
CA LEU A 11 -8.60 -10.58 -18.31
C LEU A 11 -9.56 -10.18 -17.19
N ARG A 12 -10.67 -10.92 -17.02
CA ARG A 12 -11.59 -10.68 -15.89
C ARG A 12 -10.88 -10.82 -14.55
N ALA A 13 -10.08 -11.87 -14.36
CA ALA A 13 -9.31 -12.05 -13.14
C ALA A 13 -8.33 -10.90 -12.86
N LEU A 14 -7.67 -10.38 -13.91
CA LEU A 14 -6.79 -9.21 -13.79
C LEU A 14 -7.54 -7.95 -13.39
N TYR A 15 -8.70 -7.67 -14.01
CA TYR A 15 -9.54 -6.53 -13.63
C TYR A 15 -10.08 -6.66 -12.21
N ARG A 16 -10.56 -7.84 -11.79
CA ARG A 16 -11.01 -8.08 -10.41
C ARG A 16 -9.89 -7.78 -9.41
N ARG A 17 -8.68 -8.28 -9.67
CA ARG A 17 -7.50 -7.99 -8.84
C ARG A 17 -7.23 -6.48 -8.81
N ARG A 18 -7.17 -5.81 -9.96
CA ARG A 18 -6.90 -4.36 -10.02
C ARG A 18 -7.94 -3.53 -9.28
N LEU A 19 -9.22 -3.86 -9.43
CA LEU A 19 -10.34 -3.13 -8.82
C LEU A 19 -10.43 -3.32 -7.29
N SER A 20 -9.76 -4.33 -6.75
CA SER A 20 -9.63 -4.55 -5.30
C SER A 20 -8.44 -3.82 -4.66
N VAL A 21 -7.59 -3.17 -5.46
CA VAL A 21 -6.40 -2.46 -4.98
C VAL A 21 -6.67 -0.94 -5.01
N PRO A 22 -6.43 -0.20 -3.93
CA PRO A 22 -6.65 1.25 -3.84
C PRO A 22 -5.58 2.03 -4.62
N LEU A 23 -5.71 2.02 -5.95
CA LEU A 23 -4.82 2.70 -6.89
C LEU A 23 -5.36 4.09 -7.25
N VAL A 24 -4.48 4.97 -7.74
CA VAL A 24 -4.83 6.34 -8.15
C VAL A 24 -5.78 6.35 -9.36
N ASP A 25 -5.63 5.38 -10.27
CA ASP A 25 -6.35 5.27 -11.53
C ASP A 25 -7.50 4.24 -11.48
N LEU A 26 -7.96 3.91 -10.28
CA LEU A 26 -9.00 2.90 -10.04
C LEU A 26 -10.30 3.18 -10.84
N GLU A 27 -10.70 4.45 -10.92
CA GLU A 27 -11.89 4.87 -11.68
C GLU A 27 -11.73 4.62 -13.19
N VAL A 28 -10.53 4.85 -13.74
CA VAL A 28 -10.22 4.58 -15.14
C VAL A 28 -10.26 3.08 -15.40
N ALA A 29 -9.68 2.28 -14.51
CA ALA A 29 -9.74 0.83 -14.58
C ALA A 29 -11.19 0.31 -14.53
N HIS A 30 -12.03 0.90 -13.68
CA HIS A 30 -13.45 0.53 -13.57
C HIS A 30 -14.24 0.89 -14.83
N LYS A 31 -14.02 2.08 -15.41
CA LYS A 31 -14.62 2.47 -16.70
C LYS A 31 -14.22 1.49 -17.81
N ARG A 32 -12.93 1.16 -17.92
CA ARG A 32 -12.43 0.18 -18.91
C ARG A 32 -13.04 -1.20 -18.73
N TYR A 33 -13.18 -1.66 -17.48
CA TYR A 33 -13.82 -2.94 -17.21
C TYR A 33 -15.31 -2.95 -17.61
N ARG A 34 -16.05 -1.87 -17.33
CA ARG A 34 -17.45 -1.75 -17.77
C ARG A 34 -17.56 -1.76 -19.29
N SER A 35 -16.70 -1.04 -19.99
CA SER A 35 -16.65 -1.07 -21.46
C SER A 35 -16.29 -2.46 -21.99
N PHE A 36 -15.37 -3.18 -21.35
CA PHE A 36 -15.02 -4.56 -21.69
C PHE A 36 -16.22 -5.51 -21.54
N LEU A 37 -17.00 -5.40 -20.46
CA LEU A 37 -18.21 -6.21 -20.27
C LEU A 37 -19.30 -5.89 -21.30
N LEU A 38 -19.48 -4.61 -21.65
CA LEU A 38 -20.49 -4.18 -22.62
C LEU A 38 -20.09 -4.49 -24.07
N GLY A 39 -18.79 -4.51 -24.37
CA GLY A 39 -18.25 -4.76 -25.71
C GLY A 39 -18.12 -6.24 -26.09
N ASN A 40 -18.30 -7.17 -25.14
CA ASN A 40 -18.23 -8.62 -25.37
C ASN A 40 -19.57 -9.30 -25.03
N PRO A 41 -20.55 -9.32 -25.95
CA PRO A 41 -21.85 -9.97 -25.74
C PRO A 41 -21.75 -11.50 -25.63
N SER A 42 -20.65 -12.10 -26.07
CA SER A 42 -20.35 -13.55 -26.00
C SER A 42 -20.18 -14.08 -24.57
N SER A 43 -20.15 -13.19 -23.58
CA SER A 43 -20.02 -13.51 -22.15
C SER A 43 -21.29 -14.04 -21.47
N SER A 44 -22.41 -14.10 -22.19
CA SER A 44 -23.74 -14.53 -21.68
C SER A 44 -24.08 -16.01 -21.90
N GLY A 45 -23.09 -16.83 -22.32
CA GLY A 45 -23.30 -18.25 -22.59
C GLY A 45 -23.32 -19.15 -21.34
N GLY A 46 -24.51 -19.40 -20.80
CA GLY A 46 -24.74 -20.49 -19.83
C GLY A 46 -25.98 -20.25 -18.96
N GLY A 47 -27.13 -20.84 -19.37
CA GLY A 47 -28.49 -20.67 -18.81
C GLY A 47 -28.75 -21.07 -17.35
N GLY A 48 -27.80 -20.91 -16.44
CA GLY A 48 -27.99 -20.95 -14.99
C GLY A 48 -27.41 -19.73 -14.26
N ALA A 49 -26.96 -18.71 -15.00
CA ALA A 49 -25.95 -17.74 -14.53
C ALA A 49 -26.48 -16.35 -14.11
N ALA A 50 -27.78 -16.05 -14.17
CA ALA A 50 -28.30 -14.73 -13.79
C ALA A 50 -27.95 -14.38 -12.32
N GLY A 51 -28.16 -15.32 -11.40
CA GLY A 51 -27.80 -15.14 -9.98
C GLY A 51 -26.29 -15.04 -9.73
N GLY A 52 -25.47 -15.76 -10.52
CA GLY A 52 -24.02 -15.76 -10.40
C GLY A 52 -23.36 -14.49 -10.95
N ALA A 53 -23.81 -14.01 -12.10
CA ALA A 53 -23.35 -12.76 -12.70
C ALA A 53 -23.72 -11.54 -11.85
N ASP A 54 -24.94 -11.52 -11.30
CA ASP A 54 -25.39 -10.45 -10.39
C ASP A 54 -24.67 -10.49 -9.03
N ALA A 55 -24.36 -11.69 -8.51
CA ALA A 55 -23.54 -11.83 -7.31
C ALA A 55 -22.10 -11.32 -7.56
N GLU A 56 -21.51 -11.68 -8.70
CA GLU A 56 -20.18 -11.20 -9.09
C GLU A 56 -20.14 -9.68 -9.28
N ALA A 57 -21.12 -9.11 -9.97
CA ALA A 57 -21.22 -7.67 -10.19
C ALA A 57 -21.36 -6.90 -8.87
N ARG A 58 -22.15 -7.43 -7.91
CA ARG A 58 -22.29 -6.86 -6.56
C ARG A 58 -20.99 -6.96 -5.76
N ALA A 59 -20.35 -8.13 -5.75
CA ALA A 59 -19.07 -8.33 -5.06
C ALA A 59 -17.98 -7.39 -5.60
N LEU A 60 -17.91 -7.25 -6.94
CA LEU A 60 -16.95 -6.36 -7.57
C LEU A 60 -17.24 -4.89 -7.27
N ARG A 61 -18.50 -4.47 -7.29
CA ARG A 61 -18.90 -3.10 -6.93
C ARG A 61 -18.52 -2.78 -5.49
N SER A 62 -18.81 -3.69 -4.57
CA SER A 62 -18.43 -3.53 -3.16
C SER A 62 -16.91 -3.42 -2.98
N ALA A 63 -16.14 -4.29 -3.64
CA ALA A 63 -14.68 -4.25 -3.62
C ALA A 63 -14.13 -2.93 -4.20
N TYR A 64 -14.68 -2.49 -5.34
CA TYR A 64 -14.34 -1.21 -5.98
C TYR A 64 -14.61 -0.02 -5.06
N GLU A 65 -15.81 0.05 -4.46
CA GLU A 65 -16.17 1.15 -3.56
C GLU A 65 -15.29 1.18 -2.31
N SER A 66 -14.94 0.02 -1.76
CA SER A 66 -14.00 -0.07 -0.64
C SER A 66 -12.60 0.42 -1.05
N ALA A 67 -12.06 -0.08 -2.17
CA ALA A 67 -10.77 0.32 -2.68
C ALA A 67 -10.73 1.82 -3.03
N LEU A 68 -11.83 2.39 -3.53
CA LEU A 68 -11.94 3.81 -3.83
C LEU A 68 -11.90 4.67 -2.56
N ARG A 69 -12.62 4.27 -1.50
CA ARG A 69 -12.55 4.95 -0.19
C ARG A 69 -11.14 4.94 0.37
N ASP A 70 -10.46 3.79 0.32
CA ASP A 70 -9.10 3.65 0.82
C ASP A 70 -8.10 4.43 -0.02
N ALA A 71 -8.25 4.44 -1.35
CA ALA A 71 -7.45 5.28 -2.25
C ALA A 71 -7.65 6.77 -1.93
N GLY A 72 -8.88 7.19 -1.61
CA GLY A 72 -9.19 8.54 -1.17
C GLY A 72 -8.50 8.93 0.14
N LYS A 73 -8.52 8.05 1.15
CA LYS A 73 -7.79 8.25 2.42
C LYS A 73 -6.29 8.38 2.18
N ARG A 74 -5.70 7.48 1.38
CA ARG A 74 -4.26 7.53 1.01
C ARG A 74 -3.91 8.83 0.31
N ARG A 75 -4.73 9.27 -0.66
CA ARG A 75 -4.49 10.52 -1.39
C ARG A 75 -4.50 11.74 -0.47
N LYS A 76 -5.39 11.78 0.53
CA LYS A 76 -5.42 12.84 1.54
C LYS A 76 -4.14 12.85 2.38
N LEU A 77 -3.65 11.69 2.81
CA LEU A 77 -2.38 11.58 3.54
C LEU A 77 -1.19 11.98 2.68
N GLU A 78 -1.10 11.49 1.44
CA GLU A 78 -0.02 11.86 0.51
C GLU A 78 0.02 13.35 0.22
N LYS A 79 -1.14 13.99 0.10
CA LYS A 79 -1.21 15.45 -0.05
C LYS A 79 -0.66 16.16 1.19
N ARG A 80 -1.01 15.71 2.40
CA ARG A 80 -0.47 16.26 3.65
C ARG A 80 1.04 16.05 3.74
N MET A 81 1.54 14.86 3.39
CA MET A 81 2.96 14.54 3.32
C MET A 81 3.71 15.42 2.33
N ALA A 82 3.17 15.59 1.12
CA ALA A 82 3.78 16.45 0.10
C ALA A 82 3.87 17.92 0.54
N VAL A 83 2.81 18.45 1.16
CA VAL A 83 2.82 19.81 1.72
C VAL A 83 3.90 19.94 2.81
N ARG A 84 4.05 18.94 3.67
CA ARG A 84 5.09 18.95 4.72
C ARG A 84 6.51 18.90 4.16
N ARG A 85 6.75 18.04 3.17
CA ARG A 85 8.04 17.95 2.47
C ARG A 85 8.38 19.29 1.80
N ALA A 86 7.42 19.90 1.10
CA ALA A 86 7.60 21.20 0.44
C ALA A 86 7.89 22.34 1.44
N ALA A 87 7.29 22.28 2.63
CA ALA A 87 7.50 23.26 3.68
C ALA A 87 8.84 23.10 4.43
N GLY A 88 9.62 22.04 4.14
CA GLY A 88 10.79 21.68 4.95
C GLY A 88 10.42 21.44 6.42
N ALA A 89 9.16 21.08 6.69
CA ALA A 89 8.59 21.10 8.03
C ALA A 89 9.10 19.91 8.84
N VAL A 90 10.18 20.18 9.55
CA VAL A 90 10.88 19.33 10.49
C VAL A 90 10.10 19.39 11.82
N THR A 91 9.30 18.36 12.12
CA THR A 91 8.48 18.34 13.35
C THR A 91 8.60 17.03 14.13
N GLY A 92 8.67 17.16 15.46
CA GLY A 92 8.83 16.13 16.51
C GLY A 92 8.27 14.75 16.20
N PRO A 93 8.99 13.63 16.42
CA PRO A 93 8.32 12.41 16.86
C PRO A 93 7.68 12.60 18.25
N TRP A 94 8.13 13.61 19.01
CA TRP A 94 7.72 13.89 20.39
C TRP A 94 7.09 15.26 20.60
N SER A 95 6.70 16.00 19.56
CA SER A 95 5.94 17.23 19.81
C SER A 95 4.60 16.83 20.42
N THR A 96 4.39 17.21 21.68
CA THR A 96 3.19 16.98 22.50
C THR A 96 1.95 17.71 21.96
N GLY A 97 1.90 17.99 20.66
CA GLY A 97 0.83 18.68 19.94
C GLY A 97 0.52 18.08 18.57
N GLY A 98 0.81 16.79 18.32
CA GLY A 98 0.20 15.99 17.24
C GLY A 98 0.46 16.41 15.79
N SER A 99 1.31 17.41 15.53
CA SER A 99 1.46 18.03 14.20
C SER A 99 2.76 17.67 13.48
N GLY A 100 3.36 16.55 13.86
CA GLY A 100 4.63 15.99 13.35
C GLY A 100 4.57 15.37 11.95
N THR A 101 5.67 15.41 11.19
CA THR A 101 5.90 14.51 10.03
C THR A 101 5.84 13.05 10.48
N TRP A 102 6.28 12.78 11.70
CA TRP A 102 6.10 11.47 12.34
C TRP A 102 4.63 11.08 12.54
N ALA A 103 3.79 12.00 13.00
CA ALA A 103 2.36 11.73 13.19
C ALA A 103 1.69 11.33 11.87
N LEU A 104 2.10 11.94 10.76
CA LEU A 104 1.63 11.54 9.42
C LEU A 104 2.10 10.15 9.02
N TRP A 105 3.36 9.77 9.31
CA TRP A 105 3.84 8.41 9.08
C TRP A 105 3.13 7.38 9.94
N ALA A 106 2.84 7.71 11.20
CA ALA A 106 2.05 6.87 12.09
C ALA A 106 0.62 6.68 11.55
N GLU A 107 -0.07 7.77 11.16
CA GLU A 107 -1.37 7.71 10.48
C GLU A 107 -1.29 6.87 9.19
N TYR A 108 -0.17 6.92 8.46
CA TYR A 108 0.03 6.13 7.25
C TYR A 108 0.16 4.64 7.56
N LEU A 109 0.97 4.28 8.56
CA LEU A 109 1.12 2.90 9.02
C LEU A 109 -0.19 2.34 9.58
N GLU A 110 -0.96 3.14 10.31
CA GLU A 110 -2.29 2.77 10.82
C GLU A 110 -3.30 2.58 9.68
N LEU A 111 -3.28 3.46 8.67
CA LEU A 111 -4.16 3.34 7.51
C LEU A 111 -3.90 2.05 6.71
N GLU A 112 -2.63 1.69 6.51
CA GLU A 112 -2.27 0.43 5.84
C GLU A 112 -2.56 -0.78 6.72
N GLY A 113 -2.35 -0.64 8.03
CA GLY A 113 -2.63 -1.67 9.02
C GLY A 113 -1.91 -2.99 8.76
N VAL A 114 -2.49 -4.08 9.26
CA VAL A 114 -2.01 -5.46 9.04
C VAL A 114 -2.68 -6.15 7.86
N ALA A 115 -3.70 -5.53 7.25
CA ALA A 115 -4.49 -6.15 6.19
C ALA A 115 -3.68 -6.49 4.93
N ASN A 116 -2.59 -5.73 4.68
CA ASN A 116 -1.64 -6.07 3.64
C ASN A 116 -0.22 -5.73 4.09
N PRO A 117 0.53 -6.69 4.66
CA PRO A 117 1.85 -6.41 5.21
C PRO A 117 2.86 -5.95 4.15
N TRP A 118 2.68 -6.32 2.88
CA TRP A 118 3.54 -5.82 1.80
C TRP A 118 3.37 -4.33 1.56
N ARG A 119 2.17 -3.76 1.76
CA ARG A 119 1.96 -2.32 1.65
C ARG A 119 2.60 -1.59 2.82
N THR A 120 2.45 -2.11 4.04
CA THR A 120 3.09 -1.58 5.24
C THR A 120 4.61 -1.61 5.11
N ARG A 121 5.18 -2.68 4.51
CA ARG A 121 6.60 -2.73 4.13
C ARG A 121 7.00 -1.58 3.22
N VAL A 122 6.23 -1.30 2.17
CA VAL A 122 6.51 -0.16 1.27
C VAL A 122 6.51 1.17 2.01
N ILE A 123 5.66 1.36 3.02
CA ILE A 123 5.68 2.56 3.86
C ILE A 123 6.98 2.65 4.65
N TYR A 124 7.42 1.57 5.31
CA TYR A 124 8.71 1.54 6.00
C TYR A 124 9.89 1.82 5.06
N GLU A 125 9.90 1.21 3.87
CA GLU A 125 10.93 1.47 2.86
C GLU A 125 10.98 2.96 2.47
N ARG A 126 9.83 3.60 2.31
CA ARG A 126 9.77 5.05 2.03
C ARG A 126 10.28 5.88 3.20
N MET A 127 9.98 5.50 4.44
CA MET A 127 10.47 6.22 5.62
C MET A 127 12.00 6.18 5.73
N VAL A 128 12.64 5.12 5.26
CA VAL A 128 14.12 4.99 5.24
C VAL A 128 14.75 5.42 3.91
N CYS A 129 13.99 6.04 3.00
CA CYS A 129 14.56 6.65 1.79
C CYS A 129 15.32 7.94 2.11
N PRO A 130 16.35 8.28 1.31
CA PRO A 130 16.97 9.59 1.37
C PRO A 130 15.95 10.72 1.14
N GLY A 131 16.08 11.81 1.90
CA GLY A 131 15.18 12.97 1.81
C GLY A 131 14.03 12.97 2.82
N GLU A 132 13.79 11.87 3.52
CA GLU A 132 12.89 11.85 4.66
C GLU A 132 13.63 12.23 5.94
N THR A 133 13.13 13.24 6.65
CA THR A 133 13.75 13.77 7.87
C THR A 133 12.79 13.74 9.05
N ASN A 134 13.37 13.67 10.25
CA ASN A 134 12.65 13.81 11.50
C ASN A 134 12.43 15.30 11.85
N ALA A 135 12.18 15.52 13.13
CA ALA A 135 11.95 16.78 13.82
C ALA A 135 13.13 17.69 14.08
N THR A 136 14.33 17.17 13.89
CA THR A 136 15.59 17.87 14.13
C THR A 136 16.36 18.00 12.82
N ALA A 137 15.69 17.76 11.68
CA ALA A 137 16.22 17.73 10.32
C ALA A 137 17.22 16.57 10.09
N GLU A 138 17.31 15.63 11.02
CA GLU A 138 18.11 14.43 10.86
C GLU A 138 17.37 13.46 9.94
N ALA A 139 18.12 12.74 9.12
CA ALA A 139 17.52 11.78 8.21
C ALA A 139 16.88 10.60 8.96
N LEU A 140 15.66 10.22 8.58
CA LEU A 140 14.96 9.08 9.17
C LEU A 140 15.70 7.76 8.93
N TYR A 141 16.42 7.63 7.81
CA TYR A 141 17.26 6.46 7.56
C TYR A 141 18.43 6.34 8.54
N GLY A 142 18.81 7.40 9.25
CA GLY A 142 19.82 7.37 10.31
C GLY A 142 19.24 7.11 11.69
N CYS A 143 17.90 7.00 11.83
CA CYS A 143 17.23 6.84 13.10
C CYS A 143 17.11 5.35 13.49
N PRO A 144 17.81 4.87 14.54
CA PRO A 144 17.82 3.45 14.87
C PRO A 144 16.44 2.90 15.26
N TRP A 145 15.60 3.75 15.84
CA TRP A 145 14.26 3.37 16.26
C TRP A 145 13.33 3.03 15.09
N VAL A 146 13.45 3.73 13.95
CA VAL A 146 12.68 3.42 12.73
C VAL A 146 13.06 2.03 12.22
N TRP A 147 14.37 1.73 12.19
CA TRP A 147 14.87 0.40 11.83
C TRP A 147 14.41 -0.68 12.79
N ALA A 148 14.44 -0.44 14.11
CA ALA A 148 13.97 -1.40 15.10
C ALA A 148 12.48 -1.74 14.89
N ARG A 149 11.64 -0.74 14.63
CA ARG A 149 10.22 -0.94 14.31
C ARG A 149 10.03 -1.70 13.00
N TYR A 150 10.83 -1.38 11.99
CA TYR A 150 10.76 -2.06 10.70
C TYR A 150 11.15 -3.54 10.81
N LEU A 151 12.25 -3.84 11.51
CA LEU A 151 12.72 -5.21 11.75
C LEU A 151 11.70 -6.01 12.57
N ASN A 152 11.13 -5.43 13.64
CA ASN A 152 10.07 -6.08 14.41
C ASN A 152 8.83 -6.37 13.54
N PHE A 153 8.42 -5.41 12.71
CA PHE A 153 7.35 -5.62 11.75
C PHE A 153 7.63 -6.78 10.79
N LEU A 154 8.84 -6.85 10.22
CA LEU A 154 9.22 -7.95 9.32
C LEU A 154 9.19 -9.28 10.06
N TRP A 155 9.74 -9.34 11.26
CA TRP A 155 9.73 -10.55 12.09
C TRP A 155 8.31 -11.04 12.37
N ALA A 156 7.41 -10.13 12.72
CA ALA A 156 6.04 -10.47 13.12
C ALA A 156 5.09 -10.74 11.95
N GLN A 157 5.26 -10.06 10.80
CA GLN A 157 4.25 -10.02 9.73
C GLN A 157 4.76 -10.56 8.38
N LEU A 158 6.07 -10.59 8.16
CA LEU A 158 6.70 -11.06 6.92
C LEU A 158 7.97 -11.90 7.23
N PRO A 159 7.84 -13.05 7.94
CA PRO A 159 8.98 -13.83 8.40
C PRO A 159 9.67 -14.50 7.21
N SER A 160 10.55 -13.76 6.54
CA SER A 160 11.39 -14.21 5.44
C SER A 160 12.85 -13.96 5.83
N PRO A 161 13.66 -15.02 5.99
CA PRO A 161 15.08 -14.88 6.37
C PRO A 161 15.86 -13.98 5.42
N LEU A 162 15.54 -14.03 4.13
CA LEU A 162 16.19 -13.18 3.12
C LEU A 162 15.87 -11.70 3.33
N LEU A 163 14.60 -11.36 3.59
CA LEU A 163 14.19 -9.98 3.85
C LEU A 163 14.79 -9.46 5.16
N LEU A 164 14.78 -10.28 6.21
CA LEU A 164 15.36 -9.91 7.50
C LEU A 164 16.87 -9.65 7.35
N THR A 165 17.60 -10.54 6.68
CA THR A 165 19.04 -10.37 6.44
C THR A 165 19.33 -9.08 5.64
N GLU A 166 18.59 -8.84 4.56
CA GLU A 166 18.73 -7.64 3.73
C GLU A 166 18.49 -6.36 4.55
N VAL A 167 17.38 -6.31 5.30
CA VAL A 167 16.98 -5.12 6.05
C VAL A 167 17.86 -4.91 7.28
N SER A 168 18.28 -5.96 7.97
CA SER A 168 19.25 -5.87 9.08
C SER A 168 20.58 -5.32 8.58
N ALA A 169 21.13 -5.83 7.46
CA ALA A 169 22.37 -5.31 6.89
C ALA A 169 22.29 -3.83 6.50
N ARG A 170 21.14 -3.38 5.99
CA ARG A 170 20.89 -1.95 5.72
C ARG A 170 20.80 -1.15 7.03
N ALA A 171 20.11 -1.66 8.04
CA ALA A 171 19.98 -1.02 9.33
C ALA A 171 21.35 -0.82 10.01
N THR A 172 22.21 -1.85 10.03
CA THR A 172 23.55 -1.75 10.63
C THR A 172 24.45 -0.78 9.87
N SER A 173 24.39 -0.78 8.54
CA SER A 173 25.16 0.17 7.72
C SER A 173 24.74 1.63 7.96
N ARG A 174 23.45 1.89 8.20
CA ARG A 174 22.92 3.25 8.40
C ARG A 174 22.96 3.72 9.85
N CYS A 175 22.98 2.80 10.81
CA CYS A 175 23.03 3.08 12.23
C CYS A 175 24.16 2.30 12.92
N PRO A 176 25.43 2.52 12.54
CA PRO A 176 26.55 1.72 13.04
C PRO A 176 26.78 1.86 14.55
N GLY A 177 26.35 2.95 15.19
CA GLY A 177 26.47 3.12 16.64
C GLY A 177 25.42 2.39 17.47
N CYS A 178 24.37 1.82 16.84
CA CYS A 178 23.27 1.20 17.57
C CYS A 178 23.38 -0.31 17.58
N THR A 179 24.06 -0.84 18.60
CA THR A 179 24.27 -2.29 18.81
C THR A 179 22.96 -3.06 19.00
N ALA A 180 21.89 -2.40 19.45
CA ALA A 180 20.57 -3.01 19.58
C ALA A 180 19.94 -3.46 18.24
N LEU A 181 20.49 -3.01 17.10
CA LEU A 181 20.09 -3.45 15.76
C LEU A 181 20.93 -4.61 15.23
N TRP A 182 21.95 -5.05 15.97
CA TRP A 182 22.85 -6.14 15.60
C TRP A 182 22.30 -7.45 16.14
N VAL A 183 21.15 -7.85 15.60
CA VAL A 183 20.50 -9.13 15.92
C VAL A 183 20.36 -9.94 14.64
#